data_AF-A0A3B9A116-F1
#
_entry.id   AF-A0A3B9A116-F1
#
_cell.length_a   1.000
_cell.length_b   1.000
_cell.length_c   1.000
_cell.angle_alpha   90.00
_cell.angle_beta   90.00
_cell.angle_gamma   90.00
#
_symmetry.space_group_name_H-M   'P 1'
#
loop_
_entity.id
_entity.type
_entity.pdbx_description
1 polymer ?
#
loop_
_entity_poly.entity_id
_entity_poly.type
_entity_poly.pdbx_seq_one_letter_code
_entity_poly.pdbx_strand_id
1 'polypeptide(L)'
;MYTRRKFLISSASWLGGLAIRPLKGLDPDVDEGKIGRVTTKSISVYSKPSDKSKILYQRFRDELVNIYDEILSEDGPGYNPKWYRVWRGYAHSAYLQQVKFRYNPVITDILINSGQLAEVTVPLTQTMRYLPYRKNWEPLYRLYYGSTHWV
;
A
#
# COMPACT_ATOMS: atom_id res chain seq x y z
N MET A 1 49.10 -17.44 15.84
CA MET A 1 49.58 -16.29 15.06
C MET A 1 48.61 -16.06 13.89
N TYR A 2 47.90 -14.93 13.86
CA TYR A 2 46.96 -14.60 12.78
C TYR A 2 47.73 -14.06 11.56
N THR A 3 47.61 -14.70 10.40
CA THR A 3 48.27 -14.28 9.15
C THR A 3 47.38 -13.28 8.39
N ARG A 4 47.98 -12.31 7.68
CA ARG A 4 47.27 -11.30 6.85
C ARG A 4 46.18 -11.92 5.94
N ARG A 5 46.47 -13.08 5.34
CA ARG A 5 45.50 -13.84 4.52
C ARG A 5 44.27 -14.28 5.32
N LYS A 6 44.45 -14.79 6.54
CA LYS A 6 43.34 -15.23 7.39
C LYS A 6 42.48 -14.05 7.84
N PHE A 7 43.09 -12.90 8.12
CA PHE A 7 42.38 -11.66 8.44
C PHE A 7 41.49 -11.22 7.28
N LEU A 8 42.03 -11.13 6.05
CA LEU A 8 41.25 -10.72 4.87
C LEU A 8 40.11 -11.67 4.55
N ILE A 9 40.34 -12.99 4.64
CA ILE A 9 39.30 -13.99 4.42
C ILE A 9 38.18 -13.82 5.45
N SER A 10 38.53 -13.69 6.74
CA SER A 10 37.53 -13.47 7.79
C SER A 10 36.74 -12.18 7.56
N SER A 11 37.40 -11.04 7.32
CA SER A 11 36.72 -9.76 7.06
C SER A 11 35.79 -9.83 5.85
N ALA A 12 36.20 -10.51 4.76
CA ALA A 12 35.35 -10.71 3.59
C ALA A 12 34.12 -11.58 3.90
N SER A 13 34.26 -12.62 4.71
CA SER A 13 33.11 -13.46 5.15
C SER A 13 32.13 -12.67 6.02
N TRP A 14 32.61 -11.82 6.92
CA TRP A 14 31.75 -10.95 7.74
C TRP A 14 30.98 -9.93 6.88
N LEU A 15 31.63 -9.28 5.92
CA LEU A 15 30.97 -8.37 4.98
C LEU A 15 29.99 -9.09 4.04
N GLY A 16 30.33 -10.30 3.59
CA GLY A 16 29.45 -11.14 2.77
C GLY A 16 28.17 -11.55 3.52
N GLY A 17 28.25 -11.83 4.82
CA GLY A 17 27.09 -12.17 5.65
C GLY A 17 26.07 -11.03 5.78
N LEU A 18 26.53 -9.76 5.78
CA LEU A 18 25.64 -8.59 5.80
C LEU A 18 24.98 -8.31 4.45
N ALA A 19 25.60 -8.73 3.34
CA ALA A 19 25.01 -8.62 2.00
C ALA A 19 23.85 -9.60 1.80
N ILE A 20 23.84 -10.71 2.54
CA ILE A 20 22.72 -11.66 2.60
C ILE A 20 21.73 -11.14 3.64
N ARG A 21 21.02 -10.05 3.31
CA ARG A 21 19.76 -9.79 3.99
C ARG A 21 18.84 -10.95 3.62
N PRO A 22 18.34 -11.76 4.58
CA PRO A 22 17.29 -12.68 4.24
C PRO A 22 16.16 -11.83 3.66
N LEU A 23 15.68 -12.18 2.46
CA LEU A 23 14.37 -11.76 1.97
C LEU A 23 13.32 -12.43 2.87
N LYS A 24 13.36 -12.17 4.18
CA LYS A 24 12.18 -12.30 5.02
C LYS A 24 11.23 -11.28 4.43
N GLY A 25 10.17 -11.78 3.81
CA GLY A 25 9.07 -10.95 3.32
C GLY A 25 8.78 -9.90 4.38
N LEU A 26 8.68 -8.65 3.93
CA LEU A 26 8.36 -7.48 4.74
C LEU A 26 7.50 -7.94 5.92
N ASP A 27 8.08 -7.91 7.11
CA ASP A 27 7.40 -8.37 8.31
C ASP A 27 6.07 -7.61 8.35
N PRO A 28 4.91 -8.29 8.25
CA PRO A 28 3.62 -7.64 8.02
C PRO A 28 3.21 -6.69 9.15
N ASP A 29 3.97 -6.69 10.25
CA ASP A 29 3.82 -5.84 11.43
C ASP A 29 4.85 -4.70 11.53
N VAL A 30 5.69 -4.46 10.51
CA VAL A 30 6.39 -3.17 10.43
C VAL A 30 5.32 -2.10 10.21
N ASP A 31 5.15 -1.21 11.18
CA ASP A 31 4.26 -0.06 11.06
C ASP A 31 4.77 0.84 9.92
N GLU A 32 4.27 0.59 8.71
CA GLU A 32 4.55 1.38 7.49
C GLU A 32 3.99 2.81 7.58
N GLY A 33 3.39 3.17 8.72
CA GLY A 33 2.63 4.39 8.91
C GLY A 33 1.23 4.28 8.31
N LYS A 34 0.43 5.33 8.53
CA LYS A 34 -0.92 5.39 7.95
C LYS A 34 -0.82 5.75 6.47
N ILE A 35 -1.37 4.92 5.60
CA ILE A 35 -1.42 5.15 4.15
C ILE A 35 -2.87 5.32 3.72
N GLY A 36 -3.13 6.33 2.89
CA GLY A 36 -4.42 6.58 2.25
C GLY A 36 -4.35 6.32 0.75
N ARG A 37 -5.34 5.64 0.19
CA ARG A 37 -5.57 5.52 -1.26
C ARG A 37 -6.60 6.54 -1.72
N VAL A 38 -6.33 7.25 -2.81
CA VAL A 38 -7.28 8.16 -3.44
C VAL A 38 -8.44 7.38 -4.08
N THR A 39 -9.67 7.64 -3.65
CA THR A 39 -10.87 6.89 -4.06
C THR A 39 -11.64 7.52 -5.23
N THR A 40 -11.40 8.80 -5.51
CA THR A 40 -12.03 9.55 -6.62
C THR A 40 -11.06 9.75 -7.79
N LYS A 41 -11.51 10.37 -8.88
CA LYS A 41 -10.70 10.64 -10.08
C LYS A 41 -9.42 11.42 -9.74
N SER A 42 -9.55 12.44 -8.90
CA SER A 42 -8.47 13.31 -8.46
C SER A 42 -8.87 14.09 -7.22
N ILE A 43 -7.89 14.44 -6.40
CA ILE A 43 -8.06 15.28 -5.22
C ILE A 43 -7.05 16.43 -5.23
N SER A 44 -7.44 17.55 -4.64
CA SER A 44 -6.54 18.68 -4.39
C SER A 44 -5.88 18.52 -3.01
N VAL A 45 -4.58 18.82 -2.95
CA VAL A 45 -3.84 18.94 -1.70
C VAL A 45 -3.71 20.43 -1.38
N TYR A 46 -4.20 20.81 -0.21
CA TYR A 46 -4.37 22.18 0.23
C TYR A 46 -3.23 22.61 1.16
N SER A 47 -2.98 23.93 1.22
CA SER A 47 -1.97 24.51 2.12
C SER A 47 -2.38 24.52 3.59
N LYS A 48 -3.69 24.54 3.88
CA LYS A 48 -4.31 24.41 5.21
C LYS A 48 -5.41 23.33 5.15
N PRO A 49 -5.89 22.79 6.28
CA PRO A 49 -7.00 21.83 6.29
C PRO A 49 -8.35 22.50 6.00
N SER A 50 -8.46 23.18 4.86
CA SER A 50 -9.59 24.01 4.46
C SER A 50 -9.62 24.07 2.94
N ASP A 51 -10.80 23.81 2.36
CA ASP A 51 -11.04 23.82 0.91
C ASP A 51 -10.97 25.23 0.31
N LYS A 52 -11.08 26.26 1.15
CA LYS A 52 -10.88 27.68 0.80
C LYS A 52 -9.41 28.07 0.68
N SER A 53 -8.48 27.22 1.13
CA SER A 53 -7.05 27.55 1.13
C SER A 53 -6.40 27.28 -0.23
N LYS A 54 -5.17 27.78 -0.42
CA LYS A 54 -4.42 27.59 -1.67
C LYS A 54 -4.21 26.10 -1.95
N ILE A 55 -4.55 25.66 -3.17
CA ILE A 55 -4.20 24.34 -3.70
C ILE A 55 -2.70 24.33 -4.03
N LEU A 56 -1.99 23.33 -3.52
CA LEU A 56 -0.56 23.13 -3.73
C LEU A 56 -0.28 22.24 -4.95
N TYR A 57 -0.99 21.12 -5.06
CA TYR A 57 -0.89 20.16 -6.15
C TYR A 57 -2.08 19.19 -6.13
N GLN A 58 -2.17 18.30 -7.12
CA GLN A 58 -3.21 17.28 -7.22
C GLN A 58 -2.66 15.86 -7.05
N ARG A 59 -3.50 14.95 -6.56
CA ARG A 59 -3.28 13.51 -6.56
C ARG A 59 -4.39 12.83 -7.34
N PHE A 60 -4.10 11.67 -7.91
CA PHE A 60 -5.01 10.97 -8.82
C PHE A 60 -5.52 9.65 -8.24
N ARG A 61 -6.58 9.12 -8.86
CA ARG A 61 -7.18 7.84 -8.47
C ARG A 61 -6.13 6.75 -8.28
N ASP A 62 -6.30 5.96 -7.21
CA ASP A 62 -5.44 4.84 -6.83
C ASP A 62 -4.01 5.23 -6.40
N GLU A 63 -3.63 6.52 -6.44
CA GLU A 63 -2.38 6.95 -5.83
C GLU A 63 -2.43 6.77 -4.31
N LEU A 64 -1.28 6.43 -3.75
CA LEU A 64 -1.09 6.25 -2.33
C LEU A 64 -0.43 7.50 -1.74
N VAL A 65 -0.94 7.93 -0.60
CA VAL A 65 -0.42 9.07 0.16
C VAL A 65 -0.16 8.67 1.59
N ASN A 66 0.99 9.10 2.12
CA ASN A 66 1.26 8.95 3.55
C ASN A 66 0.44 9.97 4.34
N ILE A 67 -0.22 9.49 5.38
CA ILE A 67 -0.99 10.27 6.34
C ILE A 67 -0.11 10.41 7.57
N TYR A 68 0.33 11.65 7.83
CA TYR A 68 1.19 11.97 8.96
C TYR A 68 0.38 12.32 10.22
N ASP A 69 -0.84 12.83 10.04
CA ASP A 69 -1.69 13.25 11.15
C ASP A 69 -3.18 13.34 10.74
N GLU A 70 -4.07 13.29 11.72
CA GLU A 70 -5.51 13.50 11.57
C GLU A 70 -5.92 14.80 12.27
N ILE A 71 -6.51 15.73 11.53
CA ILE A 71 -6.84 17.06 12.02
C ILE A 71 -8.34 17.28 11.87
N LEU A 72 -8.98 17.76 12.93
CA LEU A 72 -10.35 18.27 12.86
C LEU A 72 -10.29 19.75 12.53
N SER A 73 -10.86 20.14 11.39
CA SER A 73 -10.87 21.51 10.93
C SER A 73 -12.19 22.19 11.23
N GLU A 74 -12.13 23.40 11.77
CA GLU A 74 -13.29 24.28 11.96
C GLU A 74 -13.91 24.73 10.62
N ASP A 75 -13.11 24.79 9.57
CA ASP A 75 -13.56 25.09 8.20
C ASP A 75 -14.15 23.86 7.48
N GLY A 76 -14.05 22.67 8.07
CA GLY A 76 -14.58 21.44 7.49
C GLY A 76 -16.11 21.38 7.54
N PRO A 77 -16.76 20.59 6.65
CA PRO A 77 -18.19 20.36 6.76
C PRO A 77 -18.55 19.73 8.10
N GLY A 78 -19.63 20.17 8.76
CA GLY A 78 -20.00 19.68 10.09
C GLY A 78 -20.23 18.16 10.17
N TYR A 79 -20.59 17.52 9.06
CA TYR A 79 -20.76 16.06 8.98
C TYR A 79 -19.43 15.29 8.83
N ASN A 80 -18.36 15.94 8.38
CA ASN A 80 -17.03 15.35 8.28
C ASN A 80 -15.95 16.45 8.34
N PRO A 81 -15.58 16.93 9.54
CA PRO A 81 -14.54 17.94 9.70
C PRO A 81 -13.12 17.36 9.59
N LYS A 82 -12.96 16.07 9.29
CA LYS A 82 -11.67 15.38 9.34
C LYS A 82 -10.85 15.61 8.07
N TRP A 83 -9.62 16.05 8.28
CA TRP A 83 -8.57 16.22 7.28
C TRP A 83 -7.35 15.39 7.64
N TYR A 84 -6.57 15.02 6.63
CA TYR A 84 -5.29 14.34 6.81
C TYR A 84 -4.14 15.28 6.46
N ARG A 85 -3.14 15.34 7.34
CA ARG A 85 -1.83 15.92 7.01
C ARG A 85 -1.13 14.96 6.07
N VAL A 86 -0.88 15.41 4.85
CA VAL A 86 -0.13 14.66 3.83
C VAL A 86 1.15 15.42 3.48
N TRP A 87 1.95 14.87 2.56
CA TRP A 87 3.21 15.50 2.18
C TRP A 87 2.96 16.94 1.70
N ARG A 88 3.61 17.91 2.35
CA ARG A 88 3.54 19.35 2.04
C ARG A 88 2.16 20.01 2.12
N GLY A 89 1.06 19.29 2.39
CA GLY A 89 -0.27 19.91 2.52
C GLY A 89 -1.28 19.07 3.30
N TYR A 90 -2.56 19.29 3.00
CA TYR A 90 -3.69 18.66 3.67
C TYR A 90 -4.68 18.14 2.63
N ALA A 91 -5.27 16.98 2.87
CA ALA A 91 -6.28 16.38 2.02
C ALA A 91 -7.52 16.04 2.86
N HIS A 92 -8.71 16.29 2.32
CA HIS A 92 -9.96 15.99 3.01
C HIS A 92 -10.14 14.46 3.12
N SER A 93 -10.54 13.98 4.31
CA SER A 93 -10.62 12.53 4.58
C SER A 93 -11.62 11.79 3.69
N ALA A 94 -12.69 12.45 3.26
CA ALA A 94 -13.75 11.86 2.43
C ALA A 94 -13.26 11.21 1.13
N TYR A 95 -12.08 11.60 0.63
CA TYR A 95 -11.54 11.12 -0.64
C TYR A 95 -10.39 10.12 -0.49
N LEU A 96 -10.05 9.76 0.76
CA LEU A 96 -8.95 8.88 1.09
C LEU A 96 -9.45 7.67 1.89
N GLN A 97 -9.23 6.48 1.34
CA GLN A 97 -9.44 5.22 2.05
C GLN A 97 -8.15 4.87 2.77
N GLN A 98 -8.16 4.71 4.10
CA GLN A 98 -7.00 4.16 4.80
C GLN A 98 -6.81 2.68 4.41
N VAL A 99 -5.57 2.30 4.08
CA VAL A 99 -5.23 0.98 3.53
C VAL A 99 -3.98 0.43 4.21
N LYS A 100 -3.78 -0.89 4.11
CA LYS A 100 -2.58 -1.59 4.60
C LYS A 100 -2.00 -2.46 3.49
N PHE A 101 -0.71 -2.80 3.60
CA PHE A 101 -0.06 -3.79 2.78
C PHE A 101 0.10 -5.10 3.56
N ARG A 102 -0.88 -5.99 3.45
CA ARG A 102 -0.76 -7.35 3.99
C ARG A 102 -0.75 -8.36 2.86
N TYR A 103 0.44 -8.87 2.54
CA TYR A 103 0.61 -9.94 1.57
C TYR A 103 0.21 -11.29 2.19
N ASN A 104 -0.55 -12.08 1.46
CA ASN A 104 -0.95 -13.43 1.89
C ASN A 104 -0.14 -14.48 1.12
N PRO A 105 0.09 -15.66 1.71
CA PRO A 105 0.70 -16.78 0.99
C PRO A 105 -0.17 -17.21 -0.19
N VAL A 106 0.46 -17.75 -1.23
CA VAL A 106 -0.25 -18.30 -2.39
C VAL A 106 -0.94 -19.59 -1.98
N ILE A 107 -2.26 -19.67 -2.22
CA ILE A 107 -3.05 -20.88 -1.98
C ILE A 107 -3.28 -21.56 -3.33
N THR A 108 -2.87 -22.82 -3.46
CA THR A 108 -3.07 -23.63 -4.67
C THR A 108 -4.27 -24.58 -4.57
N ASP A 109 -4.74 -24.85 -3.35
CA ASP A 109 -5.65 -25.97 -3.07
C ASP A 109 -7.08 -25.47 -2.78
N ILE A 110 -7.57 -24.52 -3.58
CA ILE A 110 -8.93 -23.99 -3.43
C ILE A 110 -9.93 -25.01 -3.99
N LEU A 111 -10.93 -25.38 -3.18
CA LEU A 111 -11.98 -26.32 -3.57
C LEU A 111 -12.84 -25.73 -4.68
N ILE A 112 -12.68 -26.24 -5.91
CA ILE A 112 -13.37 -25.78 -7.12
C ILE A 112 -14.90 -25.75 -6.98
N ASN A 113 -15.46 -26.67 -6.18
CA ASN A 113 -16.92 -26.85 -6.10
C ASN A 113 -17.63 -25.87 -5.16
N SER A 114 -16.94 -25.33 -4.16
CA SER A 114 -17.52 -24.39 -3.18
C SER A 114 -16.99 -22.97 -3.33
N GLY A 115 -15.82 -22.81 -3.96
CA GLY A 115 -15.04 -21.58 -3.87
C GLY A 115 -14.62 -21.29 -2.43
N GLN A 116 -13.91 -20.19 -2.24
CA GLN A 116 -13.56 -19.64 -0.94
C GLN A 116 -13.80 -18.14 -0.93
N LEU A 117 -14.44 -17.63 0.13
CA LEU A 117 -14.54 -16.19 0.33
C LEU A 117 -13.18 -15.64 0.74
N ALA A 118 -12.69 -14.64 0.00
CA ALA A 118 -11.44 -13.95 0.28
C ALA A 118 -11.65 -12.44 0.40
N GLU A 119 -10.86 -11.80 1.26
CA GLU A 119 -10.80 -10.35 1.42
C GLU A 119 -9.53 -9.79 0.79
N VAL A 120 -9.62 -8.63 0.15
CA VAL A 120 -8.45 -7.93 -0.37
C VAL A 120 -7.76 -7.14 0.75
N THR A 121 -6.54 -7.56 1.09
CA THR A 121 -5.77 -7.01 2.22
C THR A 121 -4.61 -6.09 1.80
N VAL A 122 -4.57 -5.72 0.51
CA VAL A 122 -3.62 -4.74 -0.07
C VAL A 122 -4.40 -3.54 -0.65
N PRO A 123 -3.79 -2.37 -0.89
CA PRO A 123 -4.53 -1.17 -1.31
C PRO A 123 -5.38 -1.38 -2.56
N LEU A 124 -4.81 -2.12 -3.52
CA LEU A 124 -5.39 -2.44 -4.82
C LEU A 124 -4.72 -3.69 -5.35
N THR A 125 -5.47 -4.57 -6.00
CA THR A 125 -4.93 -5.69 -6.79
C THR A 125 -5.65 -5.82 -8.13
N GLN A 126 -4.93 -6.34 -9.12
CA GLN A 126 -5.45 -6.58 -10.47
C GLN A 126 -5.79 -8.06 -10.60
N THR A 127 -7.05 -8.39 -10.91
CA THR A 127 -7.40 -9.77 -11.23
C THR A 127 -6.97 -10.11 -12.64
N MET A 128 -6.63 -11.39 -12.83
CA MET A 128 -6.19 -11.97 -14.08
C MET A 128 -7.10 -13.14 -14.43
N ARG A 129 -7.49 -13.24 -15.71
CA ARG A 129 -8.24 -14.37 -16.24
C ARG A 129 -7.40 -15.10 -17.28
N TYR A 130 -7.26 -16.41 -17.13
CA TYR A 130 -6.62 -17.23 -18.13
C TYR A 130 -7.56 -17.49 -19.31
N LEU A 131 -7.05 -17.32 -20.53
CA LEU A 131 -7.78 -17.59 -21.76
C LEU A 131 -7.14 -18.78 -22.49
N PRO A 132 -7.73 -19.98 -22.40
CA PRO A 132 -7.12 -21.20 -22.95
C PRO A 132 -6.84 -21.11 -24.46
N TYR A 133 -7.74 -20.48 -25.22
CA TYR A 133 -7.63 -20.35 -26.68
C TYR A 133 -6.46 -19.47 -27.13
N ARG A 134 -6.01 -18.53 -26.29
CA ARG A 134 -4.83 -17.67 -26.51
C ARG A 134 -3.58 -18.14 -25.76
N LYS A 135 -3.73 -19.13 -24.88
CA LYS A 135 -2.70 -19.56 -23.92
C LYS A 135 -2.08 -18.37 -23.17
N ASN A 136 -2.90 -17.39 -22.76
CA ASN A 136 -2.43 -16.16 -22.13
C ASN A 136 -3.33 -15.71 -20.97
N TRP A 137 -2.77 -14.93 -20.05
CA TRP A 137 -3.50 -14.26 -18.98
C TRP A 137 -3.83 -12.82 -19.38
N GLU A 138 -5.08 -12.42 -19.17
CA GLU A 138 -5.53 -11.05 -19.44
C GLU A 138 -6.05 -10.39 -18.15
N PRO A 139 -5.76 -9.10 -17.94
CA PRO A 139 -6.30 -8.36 -16.80
C PRO A 139 -7.81 -8.19 -16.95
N LEU A 140 -8.54 -8.30 -15.84
CA LEU A 140 -10.00 -8.17 -15.81
C LEU A 140 -10.46 -6.93 -15.02
N TYR A 141 -10.70 -7.06 -13.73
CA TYR A 141 -11.15 -5.96 -12.87
C TYR A 141 -10.17 -5.70 -11.73
N ARG A 142 -10.20 -4.47 -11.22
CA ARG A 142 -9.44 -4.07 -10.04
C ARG A 142 -10.25 -4.36 -8.79
N LEU A 143 -9.61 -4.96 -7.79
CA LEU A 143 -10.19 -5.16 -6.47
C LEU A 143 -9.52 -4.26 -5.46
N TYR A 144 -10.31 -3.72 -4.54
CA TYR A 144 -9.88 -2.68 -3.61
C TYR A 144 -9.82 -3.21 -2.18
N TYR A 145 -8.96 -2.61 -1.38
CA TYR A 145 -8.80 -2.93 0.03
C TYR A 145 -10.13 -3.06 0.79
N GLY A 146 -10.27 -4.12 1.58
CA GLY A 146 -11.44 -4.43 2.40
C GLY A 146 -12.65 -4.99 1.64
N SER A 147 -12.56 -5.14 0.31
CA SER A 147 -13.63 -5.80 -0.47
C SER A 147 -13.49 -7.32 -0.41
N THR A 148 -14.62 -8.02 -0.39
CA THR A 148 -14.71 -9.48 -0.32
C THR A 148 -15.21 -10.08 -1.62
N HIS A 149 -14.56 -11.15 -2.09
CA HIS A 149 -14.85 -11.81 -3.36
C HIS A 149 -14.76 -13.33 -3.21
N TRP A 150 -15.53 -14.04 -4.02
CA TRP A 150 -15.40 -15.49 -4.14
C TRP A 150 -14.27 -15.82 -5.12
N VAL A 151 -13.34 -16.67 -4.69
CA VAL A 151 -12.22 -17.21 -5.48
C VAL A 151 -12.32 -18.73 -5.62
#